data_AF-A0A352NDC5-F1
#
_entry.id   AF-A0A352NDC5-F1
#
_cell.length_a   1.000
_cell.length_b   1.000
_cell.length_c   1.000
_cell.angle_alpha   90.00
_cell.angle_beta   90.00
_cell.angle_gamma   90.00
#
_symmetry.space_group_name_H-M   'P 1'
#
loop_
_entity.id
_entity.type
_entity.pdbx_description
1 polymer ?
#
loop_
_entity_poly.entity_id
_entity_poly.type
_entity_poly.pdbx_seq_one_letter_code
_entity_poly.pdbx_strand_id
1 'polypeptide(L)'
;DEITKFMIGTNTNIVKFVSHTLLPLLYARKDWIKVLCETNVDPNWLNFLQEKYVPVVESYLDKIGKKEIFSNAYLANILLKEFLSILSTWLTDDSPEPVSLFQKKFLYLLSLSPADMANVKMPKRKTNR
;
A
#
# COMPACT_ATOMS: atom_id res chain seq x y z
N ASP A 1 -9.79 18.18 -5.83
CA ASP A 1 -9.74 16.71 -5.71
C ASP A 1 -9.32 16.36 -4.28
N GLU A 2 -9.86 15.30 -3.68
CA GLU A 2 -9.51 14.83 -2.33
C GLU A 2 -8.02 14.47 -2.22
N ILE A 3 -7.41 14.03 -3.31
CA ILE A 3 -5.96 13.81 -3.40
C ILE A 3 -5.22 15.13 -3.19
N THR A 4 -5.65 16.22 -3.85
CA THR A 4 -5.09 17.56 -3.64
C THR A 4 -5.32 18.07 -2.20
N LYS A 5 -6.43 17.72 -1.56
CA LYS A 5 -6.71 18.10 -0.17
C LYS A 5 -5.82 17.36 0.83
N PHE A 6 -5.55 16.07 0.62
CA PHE A 6 -4.53 15.34 1.40
C PHE A 6 -3.15 15.97 1.22
N MET A 7 -2.79 16.36 0.00
CA MET A 7 -1.52 17.01 -0.33
C MET A 7 -1.31 18.37 0.37
N ILE A 8 -2.40 19.13 0.55
CA ILE A 8 -2.40 20.47 1.17
C ILE A 8 -2.58 20.38 2.70
N GLY A 9 -3.21 19.32 3.21
CA GLY A 9 -3.53 19.13 4.62
C GLY A 9 -2.31 18.82 5.49
N THR A 10 -1.90 19.77 6.33
CA THR A 10 -0.91 19.58 7.39
C THR A 10 -1.38 18.48 8.37
N ASN A 11 -0.61 17.40 8.53
CA ASN A 11 -0.81 16.29 9.49
C ASN A 11 -1.82 15.17 9.14
N THR A 12 -2.04 14.83 7.87
CA THR A 12 -2.75 13.58 7.56
C THR A 12 -1.78 12.39 7.50
N ASN A 13 -1.95 11.43 8.43
CA ASN A 13 -1.19 10.18 8.46
C ASN A 13 -1.40 9.42 7.13
N ILE A 14 -0.32 9.17 6.39
CA ILE A 14 -0.39 8.56 5.05
C ILE A 14 -1.04 7.18 5.05
N VAL A 15 -0.82 6.38 6.10
CA VAL A 15 -1.45 5.06 6.26
C VAL A 15 -2.96 5.19 6.44
N LYS A 16 -3.42 6.19 7.19
CA LYS A 16 -4.86 6.49 7.33
C LYS A 16 -5.47 6.90 6.01
N PHE A 17 -4.80 7.74 5.23
CA PHE A 17 -5.26 8.15 3.90
C PHE A 17 -5.38 6.96 2.96
N VAL A 18 -4.35 6.12 2.86
CA VAL A 18 -4.41 4.93 2.01
C VAL A 18 -5.55 4.02 2.45
N SER A 19 -5.65 3.71 3.74
CA SER A 19 -6.66 2.78 4.25
C SER A 19 -8.11 3.26 4.15
N HIS A 20 -8.38 4.55 4.35
CA HIS A 20 -9.77 5.06 4.40
C HIS A 20 -10.23 5.74 3.11
N THR A 21 -9.30 6.28 2.32
CA THR A 21 -9.63 7.00 1.08
C THR A 21 -9.22 6.21 -0.15
N LEU A 22 -7.99 5.70 -0.20
CA LEU A 22 -7.47 5.06 -1.41
C LEU A 22 -8.03 3.64 -1.62
N LEU A 23 -8.12 2.80 -0.58
CA LEU A 23 -8.65 1.43 -0.71
C LEU A 23 -10.05 1.39 -1.33
N PRO A 24 -11.06 2.18 -0.89
CA PRO A 24 -12.37 2.21 -1.55
C PRO A 24 -12.32 2.59 -3.03
N LEU A 25 -11.52 3.60 -3.39
CA LEU A 25 -11.41 4.09 -4.76
C LEU A 25 -10.81 3.04 -5.69
N LEU A 26 -9.75 2.35 -5.23
CA LEU A 26 -9.11 1.29 -5.99
C LEU A 26 -10.04 0.06 -6.10
N TYR A 27 -10.69 -0.35 -5.01
CA TYR A 27 -11.60 -1.50 -5.04
C TYR A 27 -12.79 -1.29 -5.97
N ALA A 28 -13.30 -0.06 -6.09
CA ALA A 28 -14.34 0.29 -7.06
C ALA A 28 -13.90 0.16 -8.53
N ARG A 29 -12.60 -0.06 -8.77
CA ARG A 29 -11.97 -0.28 -10.08
C ARG A 29 -11.17 -1.59 -10.13
N LYS A 30 -11.40 -2.52 -9.20
CA LYS A 30 -10.58 -3.73 -9.05
C LYS A 30 -10.44 -4.56 -10.34
N ASP A 31 -11.49 -4.68 -11.15
CA ASP A 31 -11.44 -5.47 -12.39
C ASP A 31 -10.49 -4.84 -13.42
N TRP A 32 -10.49 -3.50 -13.51
CA TRP A 32 -9.56 -2.75 -14.36
C TRP A 32 -8.13 -2.86 -13.85
N ILE A 33 -7.94 -2.80 -12.54
CA ILE A 33 -6.63 -2.95 -11.91
C ILE A 33 -6.09 -4.37 -12.12
N LYS A 34 -6.95 -5.40 -11.98
CA LYS A 34 -6.57 -6.79 -12.24
C LYS A 34 -6.07 -6.97 -13.66
N VAL A 35 -6.81 -6.45 -14.64
CA VAL A 35 -6.35 -6.42 -16.05
C VAL A 35 -5.02 -5.69 -16.18
N LEU A 36 -4.88 -4.48 -15.63
CA LEU A 36 -3.64 -3.69 -15.73
C LEU A 36 -2.42 -4.43 -15.14
N CYS A 37 -2.60 -5.14 -14.03
CA CYS A 37 -1.54 -5.87 -13.34
C CYS A 37 -1.19 -7.20 -14.01
N GLU A 38 -2.17 -7.96 -14.49
CA GLU A 38 -1.98 -9.33 -14.99
C GLU A 38 -1.73 -9.38 -16.50
N THR A 39 -2.17 -8.36 -17.22
CA THR A 39 -1.97 -8.27 -18.66
C THR A 39 -0.79 -7.34 -18.96
N ASN A 40 -0.06 -7.64 -20.04
CA ASN A 40 1.06 -6.82 -20.49
C ASN A 40 0.58 -5.56 -21.26
N VAL A 41 -0.61 -5.03 -20.91
CA VAL A 41 -1.24 -3.88 -21.56
C VAL A 41 -0.39 -2.62 -21.40
N ASP A 42 0.28 -2.47 -20.25
CA ASP A 42 1.31 -1.44 -20.06
C ASP A 42 2.40 -1.96 -19.11
N PRO A 43 3.55 -2.45 -19.62
CA PRO A 43 4.61 -2.96 -18.75
C PRO A 43 5.24 -1.87 -17.84
N ASN A 44 4.97 -0.58 -18.07
CA ASN A 44 5.57 0.52 -17.34
C ASN A 44 4.65 1.15 -16.29
N TRP A 45 3.42 0.65 -16.11
CA TRP A 45 2.44 1.29 -15.22
C TRP A 45 2.96 1.43 -13.77
N LEU A 46 3.68 0.42 -13.26
CA LEU A 46 4.30 0.47 -11.93
C LEU A 46 5.39 1.54 -11.83
N ASN A 47 6.23 1.67 -12.85
CA ASN A 47 7.29 2.67 -12.90
C ASN A 47 6.67 4.08 -12.93
N PHE A 48 5.62 4.28 -13.72
CA PHE A 48 4.87 5.53 -13.76
C PHE A 48 4.30 5.90 -12.38
N LEU A 49 3.70 4.95 -11.65
CA LEU A 49 3.21 5.21 -10.30
C LEU A 49 4.35 5.57 -9.33
N GLN A 50 5.48 4.88 -9.44
CA GLN A 50 6.65 5.18 -8.61
C GLN A 50 7.17 6.60 -8.87
N GLU A 51 7.45 6.95 -10.12
CA GLU A 51 7.94 8.28 -10.50
C GLU A 51 6.97 9.39 -10.07
N LYS A 52 5.66 9.16 -10.21
CA LYS A 52 4.64 10.15 -9.89
C LYS A 52 4.47 10.36 -8.39
N TYR A 53 4.54 9.31 -7.58
CA TYR A 53 4.15 9.38 -6.16
C TYR A 53 5.32 9.32 -5.18
N VAL A 54 6.54 8.96 -5.58
CA VAL A 54 7.72 9.07 -4.69
C VAL A 54 7.93 10.49 -4.17
N PRO A 55 7.90 11.57 -5.01
CA PRO A 55 8.09 12.94 -4.51
C PRO A 55 7.02 13.36 -3.49
N VAL A 56 5.81 12.81 -3.63
CA VAL A 56 4.70 13.04 -2.70
C VAL A 56 4.99 12.43 -1.33
N VAL A 57 5.40 11.16 -1.32
CA VAL A 57 5.73 10.44 -0.08
C VAL A 57 6.95 11.05 0.59
N GLU A 58 7.97 11.43 -0.19
CA GLU A 58 9.16 12.12 0.34
C GLU A 58 8.81 13.43 1.02
N SER A 59 8.00 14.29 0.36
CA SER A 59 7.53 15.54 0.96
C SER A 59 6.75 15.33 2.26
N TYR A 60 5.98 14.25 2.35
CA TYR A 60 5.31 13.88 3.60
C TYR A 60 6.32 13.48 4.69
N LEU A 61 7.31 12.66 4.37
CA LEU A 61 8.35 12.23 5.30
C LEU A 61 9.20 13.42 5.80
N ASP A 62 9.51 14.38 4.94
CA ASP A 62 10.22 15.60 5.32
C ASP A 62 9.45 16.44 6.34
N LYS A 63 8.11 16.47 6.26
CA LYS A 63 7.25 17.20 7.20
C LYS A 63 7.17 16.54 8.57
N ILE A 64 7.15 15.20 8.64
CA ILE A 64 7.04 14.48 9.92
C ILE A 64 8.39 14.26 10.61
N GLY A 65 9.49 14.56 9.92
CA GLY A 65 10.86 14.60 10.45
C GLY A 65 11.71 13.38 10.11
N LYS A 66 13.02 13.60 9.99
CA LYS A 66 14.04 12.55 9.82
C LYS A 66 14.53 12.05 11.17
N LYS A 67 14.52 10.73 11.38
CA LYS A 67 15.18 10.09 12.54
C LYS A 67 16.13 8.96 12.17
N GLU A 68 16.36 8.70 10.89
CA GLU A 68 16.98 7.45 10.45
C GLU A 68 18.28 7.61 9.67
N ILE A 69 19.00 6.49 9.59
CA ILE A 69 20.25 6.28 8.85
C ILE A 69 20.04 6.47 7.33
N PHE A 70 18.80 6.28 6.85
CA PHE A 70 18.43 6.41 5.44
C PHE A 70 17.82 7.78 5.12
N SER A 71 17.97 8.20 3.86
CA SER A 71 17.33 9.42 3.37
C SER A 71 15.81 9.23 3.22
N ASN A 72 15.05 10.32 3.34
CA ASN A 72 13.61 10.29 3.11
C ASN A 72 13.26 9.88 1.67
N ALA A 73 14.04 10.25 0.66
CA ALA A 73 13.89 9.74 -0.70
C ALA A 73 13.97 8.21 -0.78
N TYR A 74 14.93 7.62 -0.07
CA TYR A 74 15.10 6.16 -0.02
C TYR A 74 13.92 5.49 0.69
N LEU A 75 13.53 6.02 1.86
CA LEU A 75 12.38 5.51 2.62
C LEU A 75 11.05 5.68 1.86
N ALA A 76 10.87 6.78 1.13
CA ALA A 76 9.70 7.02 0.29
C ALA A 76 9.57 5.98 -0.82
N ASN A 77 10.69 5.60 -1.44
CA ASN A 77 10.72 4.54 -2.44
C ASN A 77 10.31 3.19 -1.85
N ILE A 78 10.85 2.83 -0.68
CA ILE A 78 10.48 1.57 0.00
C ILE A 78 9.00 1.56 0.36
N LEU A 79 8.54 2.62 1.03
CA LEU A 79 7.17 2.71 1.52
C LEU A 79 6.15 2.67 0.36
N LEU A 80 6.42 3.37 -0.74
CA LEU A 80 5.55 3.33 -1.91
C LEU A 80 5.53 1.94 -2.56
N LYS A 81 6.69 1.28 -2.70
CA LYS A 81 6.76 -0.08 -3.23
C LYS A 81 6.01 -1.07 -2.35
N GLU A 82 6.09 -0.93 -1.04
CA GLU A 82 5.35 -1.74 -0.09
C GLU A 82 3.83 -1.54 -0.23
N PHE A 83 3.36 -0.29 -0.29
CA PHE A 83 1.95 0.00 -0.56
C PHE A 83 1.50 -0.61 -1.88
N LEU A 84 2.24 -0.37 -2.97
CA LEU A 84 1.88 -0.88 -4.29
C LEU A 84 1.82 -2.41 -4.30
N SER A 85 2.79 -3.08 -3.66
CA SER A 85 2.83 -4.55 -3.54
C SER A 85 1.58 -5.08 -2.84
N ILE A 86 1.26 -4.57 -1.65
CA ILE A 86 0.08 -5.00 -0.88
C ILE A 86 -1.21 -4.75 -1.67
N LEU A 87 -1.33 -3.56 -2.27
CA LEU A 87 -2.51 -3.18 -3.05
C LEU A 87 -2.68 -4.05 -4.29
N SER A 88 -1.62 -4.27 -5.07
CA SER A 88 -1.68 -5.12 -6.25
C SER A 88 -2.05 -6.54 -5.87
N THR A 89 -1.39 -7.12 -4.85
CA THR A 89 -1.67 -8.50 -4.41
C THR A 89 -3.11 -8.66 -3.96
N TRP A 90 -3.66 -7.70 -3.21
CA TRP A 90 -5.05 -7.76 -2.78
C TRP A 90 -6.02 -7.61 -3.96
N LEU A 91 -5.80 -6.64 -4.86
CA LEU A 91 -6.76 -6.33 -5.93
C LEU A 91 -6.75 -7.34 -7.07
N THR A 92 -5.64 -8.07 -7.26
CA THR A 92 -5.53 -9.13 -8.27
C THR A 92 -5.95 -10.50 -7.74
N ASP A 93 -6.20 -10.65 -6.44
CA ASP A 93 -6.74 -11.89 -5.88
C ASP A 93 -8.01 -12.34 -6.64
N ASP A 94 -8.27 -13.65 -6.70
CA ASP A 94 -9.44 -14.17 -7.42
C ASP A 94 -10.75 -13.76 -6.76
N SER A 95 -10.74 -13.54 -5.44
CA SER A 95 -11.88 -13.11 -4.66
C SER A 95 -11.46 -12.06 -3.63
N PRO A 96 -11.08 -10.85 -4.09
CA PRO A 96 -10.51 -9.82 -3.23
C PRO A 96 -11.52 -9.43 -2.16
N GLU A 97 -11.08 -9.47 -0.91
CA GLU A 97 -11.98 -9.19 0.21
C GLU A 97 -12.57 -7.77 0.10
N PRO A 98 -13.83 -7.56 0.51
CA PRO A 98 -14.39 -6.23 0.62
C PRO A 98 -13.51 -5.31 1.47
N VAL A 99 -13.49 -4.02 1.10
CA VAL A 99 -12.68 -2.98 1.76
C VAL A 99 -12.84 -3.00 3.29
N SER A 100 -14.07 -3.19 3.78
CA SER A 100 -14.39 -3.22 5.22
C SER A 100 -13.67 -4.32 5.99
N LEU A 101 -13.33 -5.44 5.33
CA LEU A 101 -12.57 -6.54 5.91
C LEU A 101 -11.06 -6.33 5.69
N PHE A 102 -10.68 -5.96 4.48
CA PHE A 102 -9.27 -5.83 4.10
C PHE A 102 -8.58 -4.68 4.83
N GLN A 103 -9.27 -3.58 5.13
CA GLN A 103 -8.69 -2.41 5.77
C GLN A 103 -7.94 -2.75 7.08
N LYS A 104 -8.50 -3.66 7.90
CA LYS A 104 -7.84 -4.10 9.14
C LYS A 104 -6.59 -4.94 8.86
N LYS A 105 -6.64 -5.78 7.83
CA LYS A 105 -5.50 -6.61 7.40
C LYS A 105 -4.39 -5.76 6.79
N PHE A 106 -4.73 -4.74 6.01
CA PHE A 106 -3.79 -3.77 5.47
C PHE A 106 -2.98 -3.10 6.58
N LEU A 107 -3.66 -2.61 7.62
CA LEU A 107 -2.98 -2.00 8.78
C LEU A 107 -2.11 -3.01 9.54
N TYR A 108 -2.58 -4.25 9.66
CA TYR A 108 -1.79 -5.32 10.28
C TYR A 108 -0.54 -5.66 9.47
N LEU A 109 -0.65 -5.79 8.14
CA LEU A 109 0.49 -6.05 7.25
C LEU A 109 1.55 -4.95 7.38
N LEU A 110 1.15 -3.68 7.39
CA LEU A 110 2.08 -2.55 7.59
C LEU A 110 2.69 -2.47 8.99
N SER A 111 2.15 -3.20 9.96
CA SER A 111 2.75 -3.30 11.30
C SER A 111 3.80 -4.41 11.40
N LEU A 112 3.88 -5.30 10.40
CA LEU A 112 4.84 -6.38 10.34
C LEU A 112 6.06 -5.97 9.53
N SER A 113 7.25 -6.22 10.05
CA SER A 113 8.45 -6.18 9.20
C SER A 113 8.46 -7.38 8.25
N PRO A 114 9.20 -7.31 7.12
CA PRO A 114 9.43 -8.49 6.27
C PRO A 114 9.99 -9.70 7.04
N ALA A 115 10.82 -9.46 8.07
CA ALA A 115 11.33 -10.51 8.93
C ALA A 115 10.24 -11.15 9.80
N ASP A 116 9.28 -10.37 10.30
CA ASP A 116 8.14 -10.90 11.03
C ASP A 116 7.30 -11.81 10.14
N MET A 117 6.99 -11.36 8.92
CA MET A 117 6.25 -12.14 7.92
C MET A 117 6.93 -13.47 7.58
N ALA A 118 8.25 -13.47 7.40
CA ALA A 118 9.03 -14.67 7.08
C ALA A 118 9.11 -15.68 8.25
N ASN A 119 9.00 -15.21 9.49
CA ASN A 119 9.14 -16.03 10.70
C ASN A 119 7.83 -16.33 11.42
N VAL A 120 6.67 -16.00 10.82
CA VAL A 120 5.36 -16.35 11.38
C VAL A 120 5.27 -17.88 11.51
N LYS A 121 5.30 -18.37 12.75
CA LYS A 121 4.92 -19.75 13.06
C LYS A 121 3.44 -19.90 12.74
N MET A 122 3.10 -20.50 11.60
CA MET A 122 1.71 -20.79 11.26
C MET A 122 1.08 -21.58 12.42
N PRO A 123 -0.08 -21.16 12.97
CA PRO A 123 -0.78 -21.96 13.95
C PRO A 123 -1.09 -23.32 13.31
N LYS A 124 -0.66 -24.40 13.97
CA LYS A 124 -0.98 -25.76 13.53
C LYS A 124 -2.51 -25.84 13.35
N ARG A 125 -2.97 -26.17 12.13
CA ARG A 125 -4.38 -26.48 11.89
C ARG A 125 -4.79 -27.50 12.96
N LYS A 126 -5.78 -27.17 13.78
CA LYS A 126 -6.42 -28.14 14.66
C LYS A 126 -7.03 -29.21 13.74
N THR A 127 -6.37 -30.35 13.65
CA THR A 127 -6.95 -31.56 13.12
C THR A 127 -8.07 -31.96 14.08
N ASN A 128 -9.31 -31.63 13.71
CA ASN A 128 -10.47 -32.25 14.34
C ASN A 128 -10.43 -33.73 13.94
N ARG A 129 -10.06 -34.58 14.90
CA ARG A 129 -10.44 -36.00 14.91
C ARG A 129 -11.81 -36.14 15.52
#